data_AF-A0A2V2U992-F1
#
_entry.id   AF-A0A2V2U992-F1
#
_cell.length_a   1.000
_cell.length_b   1.000
_cell.length_c   1.000
_cell.angle_alpha   90.00
_cell.angle_beta   90.00
_cell.angle_gamma   90.00
#
_symmetry.space_group_name_H-M   'P 1'
#
loop_
_entity.id
_entity.type
_entity.pdbx_description
1 polymer ?
#
loop_
_entity_poly.entity_id
_entity_poly.type
_entity_poly.pdbx_seq_one_letter_code
_entity_poly.pdbx_strand_id
1 'polypeptide(L)'
;MLEHLFDRFETYFLTEYTDDEFRAIAVQRLKNEGIQDQELALYIANSVLRGLGRKSFRDCIRIARKSKTMQGVDGDGPDTKEVWSKVNSVVLIFHACCSY
;
A
#
# COMPACT_ATOMS: atom_id res chain seq x y z
N MET A 1 2.75 -35.47 -2.42
CA MET A 1 1.43 -35.84 -1.85
C MET A 1 0.77 -34.66 -1.12
N LEU A 2 0.56 -33.52 -1.80
CA LEU A 2 -0.32 -32.46 -1.30
C LEU A 2 -1.60 -32.33 -2.15
N GLU A 3 -1.66 -33.02 -3.29
CA GLU A 3 -2.77 -32.98 -4.25
C GLU A 3 -4.11 -33.38 -3.61
N HIS A 4 -4.13 -34.44 -2.79
CA HIS A 4 -5.34 -34.86 -2.06
C HIS A 4 -5.83 -33.85 -1.00
N LEU A 5 -4.96 -32.92 -0.58
CA LEU A 5 -5.32 -31.85 0.35
C LEU A 5 -5.90 -30.65 -0.41
N PHE A 6 -5.32 -30.31 -1.56
CA PHE A 6 -5.80 -29.20 -2.41
C PHE A 6 -7.20 -29.44 -2.99
N ASP A 7 -7.58 -30.71 -3.23
CA ASP A 7 -8.93 -31.09 -3.69
C ASP A 7 -10.04 -30.71 -2.70
N ARG A 8 -9.71 -30.39 -1.44
CA ARG A 8 -10.66 -29.92 -0.42
C ARG A 8 -10.91 -28.41 -0.46
N PHE A 9 -10.16 -27.66 -1.28
CA PHE A 9 -10.22 -26.21 -1.33
C PHE A 9 -10.78 -25.75 -2.66
N GLU A 10 -11.74 -24.83 -2.59
CA GLU A 10 -12.18 -24.08 -3.75
C GLU A 10 -11.19 -22.95 -4.02
N THR A 11 -10.71 -22.86 -5.26
CA THR A 11 -9.70 -21.87 -5.64
C THR A 11 -10.38 -20.63 -6.22
N TYR A 12 -10.09 -19.48 -5.62
CA TYR A 12 -10.57 -18.18 -6.08
C TYR A 12 -9.43 -17.35 -6.63
N PHE A 13 -9.64 -16.74 -7.79
CA PHE A 13 -8.71 -15.79 -8.39
C PHE A 13 -9.16 -14.37 -8.11
N LEU A 14 -8.27 -13.55 -7.55
CA LEU A 14 -8.53 -12.15 -7.29
C LEU A 14 -8.00 -11.31 -8.44
N THR A 15 -8.86 -10.45 -8.97
CA THR A 15 -8.46 -9.50 -10.03
C THR A 15 -7.73 -8.32 -9.40
N GLU A 16 -6.69 -7.83 -10.05
CA GLU A 16 -6.04 -6.59 -9.63
C GLU A 16 -6.96 -5.39 -9.83
N TYR A 17 -6.94 -4.48 -8.86
CA TYR A 17 -7.64 -3.20 -9.00
C TYR A 17 -7.04 -2.37 -10.13
N THR A 18 -7.89 -1.63 -10.83
CA THR A 18 -7.47 -0.49 -11.64
C THR A 18 -6.94 0.64 -10.74
N ASP A 19 -6.26 1.61 -11.34
CA ASP A 19 -5.75 2.77 -10.57
C ASP A 19 -6.88 3.59 -9.95
N ASP A 20 -8.02 3.70 -10.64
CA ASP A 20 -9.18 4.45 -10.16
C ASP A 20 -9.90 3.71 -9.03
N GLU A 21 -10.07 2.39 -9.15
CA GLU A 21 -10.60 1.56 -8.06
C GLU A 21 -9.68 1.61 -6.84
N PHE A 22 -8.36 1.53 -7.06
CA PHE A 22 -7.39 1.64 -5.99
C PHE A 22 -7.52 2.99 -5.28
N ARG A 23 -7.58 4.11 -6.00
CA ARG A 23 -7.75 5.45 -5.40
C ARG A 23 -9.04 5.53 -4.59
N ALA A 24 -10.17 5.07 -5.15
CA ALA A 24 -11.46 5.13 -4.49
C ALA A 24 -11.47 4.33 -3.18
N ILE A 25 -10.97 3.09 -3.22
CA ILE A 25 -10.91 2.20 -2.04
C ILE A 25 -9.89 2.72 -1.03
N ALA A 26 -8.74 3.21 -1.48
CA ALA A 26 -7.70 3.76 -0.61
C ALA A 26 -8.22 4.97 0.16
N VAL A 27 -8.86 5.92 -0.51
CA VAL A 27 -9.47 7.10 0.14
C VAL A 27 -10.49 6.68 1.19
N GLN A 28 -11.38 5.73 0.85
CA GLN A 28 -12.37 5.24 1.80
C GLN A 28 -11.72 4.56 3.01
N ARG A 29 -10.65 3.78 2.80
CA ARG A 29 -9.95 3.10 3.88
C ARG A 29 -9.19 4.08 4.78
N LEU A 30 -8.62 5.13 4.21
CA LEU A 30 -7.90 6.18 4.94
C LEU A 30 -8.83 7.02 5.82
N LYS A 31 -10.08 7.25 5.40
CA LYS A 31 -11.12 7.85 6.26
C LYS A 31 -11.35 7.04 7.53
N ASN A 32 -11.36 5.71 7.42
CA ASN A 32 -11.48 4.82 8.58
C ASN A 32 -10.25 4.83 9.50
N GLU A 33 -9.08 5.27 9.02
CA GLU A 33 -7.87 5.47 9.82
C GLU A 33 -7.78 6.90 10.40
N GLY A 34 -8.81 7.74 10.21
CA GLY A 34 -8.90 9.08 10.79
C GLY A 34 -8.41 10.22 9.89
N ILE A 35 -8.06 9.95 8.63
CA ILE A 35 -7.79 11.00 7.64
C ILE A 35 -9.12 11.54 7.11
N GLN A 36 -9.62 12.64 7.68
CA GLN A 36 -10.90 13.24 7.27
C GLN A 36 -10.77 14.09 6.00
N ASP A 37 -9.57 14.64 5.75
CA ASP A 37 -9.29 15.40 4.55
C ASP A 37 -9.17 14.47 3.33
N GLN A 38 -10.10 14.65 2.40
CA GLN A 38 -10.16 13.86 1.17
C GLN A 38 -8.99 14.18 0.23
N GLU A 39 -8.49 15.41 0.21
CA GLU A 39 -7.35 15.78 -0.64
C GLU A 39 -6.08 15.09 -0.15
N LEU A 40 -5.82 15.11 1.16
CA LEU A 40 -4.73 14.37 1.76
C LEU A 40 -4.83 12.86 1.52
N ALA A 41 -6.03 12.27 1.65
CA ALA A 41 -6.22 10.85 1.39
C ALA A 41 -5.92 10.48 -0.07
N LEU A 42 -6.37 11.31 -1.02
CA LEU A 42 -6.08 11.13 -2.43
C LEU A 42 -4.59 11.34 -2.73
N TYR A 43 -3.96 12.30 -2.05
CA TYR A 43 -2.53 12.57 -2.14
C TYR A 43 -1.72 11.33 -1.76
N ILE A 44 -2.02 10.73 -0.59
CA ILE A 44 -1.35 9.50 -0.12
C ILE A 44 -1.51 8.36 -1.13
N ALA A 45 -2.72 8.16 -1.67
CA ALA A 45 -2.98 7.11 -2.66
C ALA A 45 -2.14 7.33 -3.94
N ASN A 46 -2.08 8.57 -4.44
CA ASN A 46 -1.29 8.92 -5.61
C ASN A 46 0.22 8.80 -5.36
N SER A 47 0.70 9.18 -4.18
CA SER A 47 2.10 9.03 -3.81
C SER A 47 2.52 7.56 -3.75
N VAL A 48 1.64 6.66 -3.26
CA VAL A 48 1.91 5.21 -3.27
C VAL A 48 1.95 4.66 -4.69
N LEU A 49 1.00 5.03 -5.55
CA LEU A 49 0.98 4.62 -6.96
C LEU A 49 2.26 5.08 -7.69
N ARG A 50 2.62 6.36 -7.56
CA ARG A 50 3.77 6.95 -8.26
C ARG A 50 5.11 6.47 -7.69
N GLY A 51 5.22 6.41 -6.37
CA GLY A 51 6.49 6.15 -5.69
C GLY A 51 6.87 4.68 -5.66
N LEU A 52 5.90 3.78 -5.44
CA LEU A 52 6.16 2.34 -5.30
C LEU A 52 5.80 1.52 -6.54
N GLY A 53 5.05 2.10 -7.48
CA GLY A 53 4.58 1.39 -8.67
C GLY A 53 3.65 0.21 -8.36
N ARG A 54 3.05 0.15 -7.15
CA ARG A 54 2.18 -0.95 -6.71
C ARG A 54 0.96 -0.45 -5.94
N LYS A 55 -0.14 -1.20 -6.05
CA LYS A 55 -1.46 -0.88 -5.46
C LYS A 55 -1.60 -1.44 -4.04
N SER A 56 -0.80 -0.90 -3.12
CA SER A 56 -0.70 -1.40 -1.74
C SER A 56 -1.47 -0.54 -0.73
N PHE A 57 -2.67 -0.99 -0.32
CA PHE A 57 -3.43 -0.33 0.74
C PHE A 57 -2.68 -0.29 2.08
N ARG A 58 -1.85 -1.31 2.34
CA ARG A 58 -1.04 -1.38 3.57
C ARG A 58 -0.01 -0.25 3.63
N ASP A 59 0.56 0.14 2.48
CA ASP A 59 1.49 1.26 2.42
C ASP A 59 0.75 2.60 2.63
N CYS A 60 -0.44 2.77 2.03
CA CYS A 60 -1.28 3.93 2.30
C CYS A 60 -1.58 4.11 3.80
N ILE A 61 -2.01 3.03 4.48
CA ILE A 61 -2.31 3.06 5.92
C ILE A 61 -1.06 3.38 6.74
N ARG A 62 0.10 2.81 6.38
CA ARG A 62 1.36 3.06 7.09
C ARG A 62 1.79 4.52 6.98
N ILE A 63 1.63 5.11 5.80
CA ILE A 63 1.90 6.53 5.57
C ILE A 63 0.92 7.38 6.40
N ALA A 64 -0.38 7.10 6.35
CA ALA A 64 -1.38 7.86 7.08
C ALA A 64 -1.20 7.84 8.62
N ARG A 65 -0.67 6.74 9.18
CA ARG A 65 -0.35 6.65 10.61
C ARG A 65 0.84 7.52 11.02
N LYS A 66 1.76 7.79 10.10
CA LYS A 66 2.98 8.56 10.35
C LYS A 66 2.85 10.03 9.92
N SER A 67 2.06 10.28 8.88
CA SER A 67 1.94 11.58 8.24
C SER A 67 0.48 11.97 8.11
N LYS A 68 0.10 13.04 8.82
CA LYS A 68 -1.26 13.62 8.80
C LYS A 68 -1.34 14.94 8.02
N THR A 69 -0.26 15.30 7.32
CA THR A 69 -0.14 16.52 6.51
C THR A 69 0.51 16.19 5.18
N MET A 70 0.22 16.96 4.13
CA MET A 70 0.77 16.74 2.78
C MET A 70 2.32 16.82 2.77
N GLN A 71 2.90 17.78 3.50
CA GLN A 71 4.35 17.92 3.67
C GLN A 71 5.00 16.69 4.31
N GLY A 72 4.28 16.02 5.22
CA GLY A 72 4.73 14.76 5.82
C GLY A 72 4.67 13.58 4.85
N VAL A 73 4.03 13.69 3.69
CA VAL A 73 4.01 12.63 2.68
C VAL A 73 5.21 12.77 1.73
N ASP A 74 5.64 14.00 1.44
CA ASP A 74 6.64 14.33 0.40
C ASP A 74 8.11 14.18 0.81
N GLY A 75 8.41 13.93 2.08
CA GLY A 75 9.79 13.62 2.48
C GLY A 75 10.55 14.75 3.16
N ASP A 76 9.96 15.93 3.36
CA ASP A 76 10.61 17.08 4.02
C ASP A 76 10.56 17.02 5.56
N GLY A 77 9.86 16.03 6.12
CA GLY A 77 9.77 15.79 7.57
C GLY A 77 10.78 14.75 8.08
N PRO A 78 11.32 14.87 9.31
CA PRO A 78 12.31 13.94 9.87
C PRO A 78 11.85 12.46 9.93
N ASP A 79 10.54 12.21 10.02
CA ASP A 79 9.97 10.86 10.18
C ASP A 79 9.85 10.05 8.87
N THR A 80 10.07 10.69 7.72
CA THR A 80 9.61 10.21 6.40
C THR A 80 10.66 9.46 5.58
N LYS A 81 11.94 9.82 5.69
CA LYS A 81 13.06 9.09 5.07
C LYS A 81 13.10 7.63 5.51
N GLU A 82 12.71 7.37 6.76
CA GLU A 82 12.60 6.03 7.32
C GLU A 82 11.42 5.25 6.71
N VAL A 83 10.30 5.91 6.41
CA VAL A 83 9.11 5.27 5.80
C VAL A 83 9.44 4.80 4.40
N TRP A 84 9.91 5.70 3.54
CA TRP A 84 10.25 5.36 2.15
C TRP A 84 11.42 4.37 2.09
N SER A 85 12.40 4.46 3.00
CA SER A 85 13.48 3.48 3.14
C SER A 85 12.97 2.08 3.56
N LYS A 86 12.08 2.00 4.56
CA LYS A 86 11.49 0.71 5.01
C LYS A 86 10.49 0.13 4.00
N VAL A 87 9.79 0.99 3.26
CA VAL A 87 8.90 0.55 2.20
C VAL A 87 9.71 -0.03 1.04
N ASN A 88 10.86 0.58 0.69
CA ASN A 88 11.79 0.07 -0.32
C ASN A 88 12.55 -1.19 0.12
N SER A 89 12.92 -1.33 1.40
CA SER A 89 13.64 -2.52 1.88
C SER A 89 12.76 -3.78 1.91
N VAL A 90 11.45 -3.65 2.12
CA VAL A 90 10.50 -4.79 2.03
C VAL A 90 10.30 -5.24 0.58
N VAL A 91 10.41 -4.34 -0.41
CA VAL A 91 10.36 -4.69 -1.84
C VAL A 91 11.59 -5.52 -2.24
N LEU A 92 12.78 -5.18 -1.72
CA LEU A 92 14.02 -5.91 -2.02
C LEU A 92 14.06 -7.31 -1.40
N ILE A 93 13.48 -7.51 -0.21
CA ILE A 93 13.42 -8.85 0.43
C ILE A 93 12.47 -9.79 -0.31
N PHE A 94 11.33 -9.29 -0.82
CA PHE A 94 10.40 -10.13 -1.59
C PHE A 94 10.96 -10.54 -2.96
N HIS A 95 11.72 -9.67 -3.63
CA HIS A 95 12.35 -10.01 -4.91
C HIS A 95 13.44 -11.11 -4.75
N ALA A 96 14.09 -11.16 -3.59
CA ALA A 96 15.05 -12.21 -3.24
C ALA A 96 14.37 -13.55 -2.88
N CYS A 97 13.16 -13.53 -2.31
CA CYS A 97 12.44 -14.76 -1.94
C CYS A 97 11.60 -15.39 -3.07
N CYS A 98 11.28 -14.65 -4.14
CA CYS A 98 10.49 -15.17 -5.27
C CYS A 98 11.33 -15.60 -6.49
N SER A 99 12.66 -15.72 -6.34
CA SER A 99 13.58 -16.17 -7.40
C SER A 99 14.17 -17.56 -7.16
N TYR A 100 13.41 -18.47 -6.54
CA TYR A 100 13.77 -19.89 -6.38
C TYR A 100 12.60 -20.80 -6.74
#